data_AF-A0A535F140-F1
#
_entry.id   AF-A0A535F140-F1
#
_cell.length_a   1.000
_cell.length_b   1.000
_cell.length_c   1.000
_cell.angle_alpha   90.00
_cell.angle_beta   90.00
_cell.angle_gamma   90.00
#
_symmetry.space_group_name_H-M   'P 1'
#
loop_
_entity.id
_entity.type
_entity.pdbx_description
1 polymer ?
#
loop_
_entity_poly.entity_id
_entity_poly.type
_entity_poly.pdbx_seq_one_letter_code
_entity_poly.pdbx_strand_id
1 'polypeptide(L)'
;MRDLSEEQILDRLLTIENSGEAERRAELTGERYLTLIHDPETGRGYVLQHGVDDTEGAEIPEGTEFFQYPDLEEAERVYNNLLAEARQAGELVEEDSDEDVGDSETGGPDLRLKDRYSASDEDPEVVDEPPEELEDETDRLH
;
A
#
# COMPACT_ATOMS: atom_id res chain seq x y z
N MET A 1 27.58 -18.11 9.25
CA MET A 1 26.16 -17.76 9.14
C MET A 1 25.39 -19.06 9.27
N ARG A 2 24.26 -19.06 10.00
CA ARG A 2 23.34 -20.19 9.97
C ARG A 2 22.43 -19.95 8.78
N ASP A 3 22.56 -20.74 7.74
CA ASP A 3 21.56 -20.83 6.68
C ASP A 3 20.29 -21.38 7.34
N LEU A 4 19.21 -20.59 7.31
CA LEU A 4 17.90 -21.07 7.77
C LEU A 4 17.45 -22.19 6.84
N SER A 5 16.82 -23.22 7.40
CA SER A 5 16.15 -24.24 6.59
C SER A 5 15.02 -23.59 5.79
N GLU A 6 14.65 -24.16 4.64
CA GLU A 6 13.51 -23.70 3.84
C GLU A 6 12.22 -23.60 4.68
N GLU A 7 11.94 -24.60 5.52
CA GLU A 7 10.81 -24.60 6.45
C GLU A 7 10.85 -23.43 7.45
N GLN A 8 12.04 -23.07 7.94
CA GLN A 8 12.20 -21.93 8.87
C GLN A 8 12.03 -20.58 8.15
N ILE A 9 12.37 -20.52 6.87
CA ILE A 9 12.12 -19.34 6.04
C ILE A 9 10.62 -19.22 5.79
N LEU A 10 9.95 -20.31 5.41
CA LEU A 10 8.51 -20.34 5.15
C LEU A 10 7.69 -19.93 6.38
N ASP A 11 7.93 -20.54 7.54
CA ASP A 11 7.26 -20.22 8.80
C ASP A 11 7.35 -18.72 9.13
N ARG A 12 8.55 -18.16 8.95
CA ARG A 12 8.80 -16.73 9.13
C ARG A 12 8.06 -15.86 8.12
N LEU A 13 8.08 -16.20 6.83
CA LEU A 13 7.39 -15.44 5.79
C LEU A 13 5.87 -15.45 6.01
N LEU A 14 5.31 -16.61 6.35
CA LEU A 14 3.90 -16.75 6.71
C LEU A 14 3.58 -15.93 7.97
N THR A 15 4.45 -15.92 8.97
CA THR A 15 4.27 -15.09 10.17
C THR A 15 4.21 -13.60 9.84
N ILE A 16 5.11 -13.11 8.98
CA ILE A 16 5.15 -11.69 8.54
C ILE A 16 3.87 -11.34 7.76
N GLU A 17 3.45 -12.22 6.86
CA GLU A 17 2.22 -12.06 6.08
C GLU A 17 0.97 -12.03 6.97
N ASN A 18 0.82 -12.99 7.88
CA ASN A 18 -0.30 -13.05 8.82
C ASN A 18 -0.31 -11.89 9.84
N SER A 19 0.85 -11.30 10.12
CA SER A 19 0.97 -10.11 10.97
C SER A 19 0.59 -8.81 10.25
N GLY A 20 0.29 -8.87 8.94
CA GLY A 20 -0.02 -7.71 8.12
C GLY A 20 1.19 -6.84 7.78
N GLU A 21 2.40 -7.38 7.93
CA GLU A 21 3.67 -6.69 7.67
C GLU A 21 4.20 -6.95 6.25
N ALA A 22 3.43 -7.66 5.42
CA ALA A 22 3.73 -7.82 4.00
C ALA A 22 3.65 -6.48 3.26
N GLU A 23 4.53 -6.29 2.27
CA GLU A 23 4.57 -5.06 1.47
C GLU A 23 3.34 -4.98 0.55
N ARG A 24 2.99 -6.11 -0.09
CA ARG A 24 1.80 -6.26 -0.92
C ARG A 24 1.32 -7.71 -0.90
N ARG A 25 0.01 -7.89 -1.05
CA ARG A 25 -0.64 -9.19 -1.20
C ARG A 25 -1.67 -9.10 -2.33
N ALA A 26 -1.72 -10.11 -3.18
CA ALA A 26 -2.70 -10.26 -4.23
C ALA A 26 -3.35 -11.64 -4.13
N GLU A 27 -4.67 -11.69 -4.27
CA GLU A 27 -5.42 -12.94 -4.34
C GLU A 27 -5.45 -13.47 -5.77
N LEU A 28 -5.20 -14.76 -5.91
CA LEU A 28 -5.28 -15.51 -7.13
C LEU A 28 -6.45 -16.51 -7.04
N THR A 29 -7.03 -16.82 -8.18
CA THR A 29 -8.08 -17.81 -8.33
C THR A 29 -7.65 -19.17 -7.79
N GLY A 30 -8.63 -19.89 -7.23
CA GLY A 30 -8.39 -21.19 -6.60
C GLY A 30 -7.71 -21.08 -5.25
N GLU A 31 -8.07 -20.05 -4.45
CA GLU A 31 -7.67 -19.93 -3.05
C GLU A 31 -6.14 -19.86 -2.88
N ARG A 32 -5.48 -19.11 -3.78
CA ARG A 32 -4.03 -18.91 -3.78
C ARG A 32 -3.71 -17.44 -3.59
N TYR A 33 -2.53 -17.15 -3.05
CA TYR A 33 -2.06 -15.79 -2.83
C TYR A 33 -0.65 -15.63 -3.37
N LEU A 34 -0.37 -14.41 -3.85
CA LEU A 34 0.96 -13.94 -4.19
C LEU A 34 1.28 -12.76 -3.29
N THR A 35 2.35 -12.88 -2.52
CA THR A 35 2.72 -11.90 -1.48
C THR A 35 4.15 -11.44 -1.68
N LEU A 36 4.37 -10.12 -1.65
CA LEU A 36 5.69 -9.49 -1.61
C LEU A 36 6.04 -9.17 -0.16
N ILE A 37 7.19 -9.65 0.29
CA ILE A 37 7.64 -9.50 1.68
C ILE A 37 9.05 -8.92 1.69
N HIS A 38 9.26 -7.90 2.53
CA HIS A 38 10.59 -7.41 2.89
C HIS A 38 10.96 -7.96 4.27
N ASP A 39 12.10 -8.64 4.36
CA ASP A 39 12.58 -9.14 5.63
C ASP A 39 13.55 -8.14 6.31
N PRO A 40 13.16 -7.45 7.39
CA PRO A 40 13.97 -6.39 7.98
C PRO A 40 15.23 -6.90 8.68
N GLU A 41 15.27 -8.17 9.10
CA GLU A 41 16.46 -8.71 9.78
C GLU A 41 17.58 -9.10 8.81
N THR A 42 17.22 -9.59 7.61
CA THR A 42 18.20 -9.97 6.59
C THR A 42 18.37 -8.93 5.49
N GLY A 43 17.43 -7.99 5.35
CA GLY A 43 17.38 -6.98 4.29
C GLY A 43 17.00 -7.55 2.92
N ARG A 44 16.49 -8.78 2.87
CA ARG A 44 16.17 -9.49 1.63
C ARG A 44 14.72 -9.31 1.23
N GLY A 45 14.47 -9.32 -0.08
CA GLY A 45 13.13 -9.39 -0.63
C GLY A 45 12.71 -10.83 -0.87
N TYR A 46 11.44 -11.12 -0.65
CA TYR A 46 10.84 -12.43 -0.90
C TYR A 46 9.55 -12.29 -1.69
N VAL A 47 9.32 -13.21 -2.61
CA VAL A 47 8.02 -13.43 -3.24
C VAL A 47 7.51 -14.78 -2.74
N LEU A 48 6.40 -14.76 -2.02
CA LEU A 48 5.75 -15.94 -1.46
C LEU A 48 4.49 -16.25 -2.27
N GLN A 49 4.34 -17.51 -2.66
CA GLN A 49 3.12 -18.05 -3.24
C GLN A 49 2.62 -19.16 -2.31
N HIS A 50 1.36 -19.11 -1.89
CA HIS A 50 0.78 -20.13 -1.03
C HIS A 50 -0.72 -20.27 -1.26
N GLY A 51 -1.26 -21.43 -0.89
CA GLY A 51 -2.70 -21.64 -0.80
C GLY A 51 -3.30 -21.00 0.44
N VAL A 52 -4.62 -21.16 0.61
CA VAL A 52 -5.29 -20.93 1.89
C VAL A 52 -4.72 -21.87 2.94
N ASP A 53 -4.50 -21.33 4.12
CA ASP A 53 -4.21 -22.12 5.30
C ASP A 53 -5.53 -22.44 6.03
N ASP A 54 -5.94 -23.70 5.99
CA ASP A 54 -7.07 -24.21 6.77
C ASP A 54 -6.69 -24.56 8.22
N THR A 55 -5.40 -24.45 8.58
CA THR A 55 -4.86 -24.97 9.83
C THR A 55 -4.60 -23.91 10.89
N GLU A 56 -5.03 -22.68 10.67
CA GLU A 56 -4.84 -21.52 11.57
C GLU A 56 -3.35 -21.30 11.95
N GLY A 57 -2.46 -21.54 11.00
CA GLY A 57 -1.00 -21.39 11.12
C GLY A 57 -0.31 -22.60 11.76
N ALA A 58 -0.99 -23.75 11.89
CA ALA A 58 -0.39 -24.96 12.44
C ALA A 58 0.52 -25.69 11.43
N GLU A 59 0.22 -25.59 10.14
CA GLU A 59 0.92 -26.25 9.05
C GLU A 59 1.17 -25.27 7.88
N ILE A 60 2.18 -25.57 7.06
CA ILE A 60 2.45 -24.81 5.83
C ILE A 60 1.49 -25.33 4.74
N PRO A 61 0.72 -24.46 4.06
CA PRO A 61 -0.19 -24.87 3.00
C PRO A 61 0.52 -25.68 1.89
N GLU A 62 -0.19 -26.67 1.33
CA GLU A 62 0.36 -27.45 0.22
C GLU A 62 0.63 -26.55 -1.00
N GLY A 63 1.74 -26.81 -1.70
CA GLY A 63 2.15 -25.99 -2.85
C GLY A 63 2.65 -24.59 -2.47
N THR A 64 3.04 -24.37 -1.21
CA THR A 64 3.72 -23.14 -0.80
C THR A 64 5.13 -23.10 -1.38
N GLU A 65 5.44 -22.02 -2.10
CA GLU A 65 6.70 -21.76 -2.75
C GLU A 65 7.18 -20.35 -2.42
N PHE A 66 8.49 -20.17 -2.28
CA PHE A 66 9.08 -18.85 -2.08
C PHE A 66 10.29 -18.64 -2.98
N PHE A 67 10.47 -17.40 -3.39
CA PHE A 67 11.63 -16.95 -4.14
C PHE A 67 12.36 -15.87 -3.35
N GLN A 68 13.64 -16.10 -3.09
CA GLN A 68 14.50 -15.18 -2.33
C GLN A 68 15.32 -14.32 -3.28
N TYR A 69 15.36 -13.02 -2.99
CA TYR A 69 16.11 -12.02 -3.73
C TYR A 69 17.07 -11.26 -2.81
N PRO A 70 18.14 -10.67 -3.36
CA PRO A 70 19.13 -9.91 -2.58
C PRO A 70 18.51 -8.69 -1.88
N ASP A 71 17.49 -8.08 -2.48
CA ASP A 71 16.84 -6.85 -2.02
C ASP A 71 15.38 -6.79 -2.46
N LEU A 72 14.62 -5.86 -1.85
CA LEU A 72 13.20 -5.67 -2.13
C LEU A 72 12.94 -5.23 -3.57
N GLU A 73 13.84 -4.44 -4.19
CA GLU A 73 13.65 -3.95 -5.55
C GLU A 73 13.62 -5.09 -6.56
N GLU A 74 14.55 -6.05 -6.44
CA GLU A 74 14.55 -7.23 -7.31
C GLU A 74 13.32 -8.13 -7.08
N ALA A 75 12.91 -8.33 -5.82
CA ALA A 75 11.69 -9.07 -5.50
C ALA A 75 10.44 -8.39 -6.07
N GLU A 76 10.34 -7.06 -5.97
CA GLU A 76 9.22 -6.28 -6.48
C GLU A 76 9.10 -6.42 -8.01
N ARG A 77 10.22 -6.38 -8.74
CA ARG A 77 10.20 -6.61 -10.19
C ARG A 77 9.63 -7.97 -10.56
N VAL A 78 10.04 -9.02 -9.85
CA VAL A 78 9.54 -10.36 -10.11
C VAL A 78 8.07 -10.50 -9.70
N TYR A 79 7.70 -9.97 -8.54
CA TYR A 79 6.31 -9.92 -8.09
C TYR A 79 5.39 -9.28 -9.14
N ASN A 80 5.77 -8.12 -9.68
CA ASN A 80 4.97 -7.43 -10.70
C ASN A 80 4.88 -8.22 -12.00
N ASN A 81 5.95 -8.93 -12.40
CA ASN A 81 5.90 -9.79 -13.57
C ASN A 81 4.92 -10.95 -13.36
N LEU A 82 5.01 -11.66 -12.24
CA LEU A 82 4.12 -12.77 -11.89
C LEU A 82 2.66 -12.29 -11.77
N LEU A 83 2.44 -11.11 -11.20
CA LEU A 83 1.12 -10.50 -11.11
C LEU A 83 0.55 -10.17 -12.49
N ALA A 84 1.38 -9.61 -13.39
CA ALA A 84 0.97 -9.34 -14.76
C ALA A 84 0.68 -10.62 -15.55
N GLU A 85 1.44 -11.69 -15.33
CA GLU A 85 1.20 -13.01 -15.91
C GLU A 85 -0.13 -13.59 -15.42
N ALA A 86 -0.37 -13.57 -14.11
CA ALA A 86 -1.64 -14.00 -13.51
C ALA A 86 -2.83 -13.20 -14.04
N ARG A 87 -2.67 -11.88 -14.20
CA ARG A 87 -3.71 -11.03 -14.81
C ARG A 87 -3.99 -11.40 -16.26
N GLN A 88 -2.95 -11.64 -17.06
CA GLN A 88 -3.10 -12.08 -18.46
C GLN A 88 -3.73 -13.47 -18.57
N ALA A 89 -3.48 -14.34 -17.60
CA ALA A 89 -4.09 -15.66 -17.50
C ALA A 89 -5.54 -15.63 -16.98
N GLY A 90 -6.02 -14.48 -16.48
CA GLY A 90 -7.32 -14.37 -15.80
C GLY A 90 -7.35 -15.06 -14.44
N GLU A 91 -6.18 -15.28 -13.84
CA GLU A 91 -6.02 -15.89 -12.52
C GLU A 91 -5.98 -14.86 -11.40
N LEU A 92 -5.74 -13.58 -11.68
CA LEU A 92 -5.80 -12.53 -10.67
C LEU A 92 -7.26 -12.29 -10.30
N VAL A 93 -7.59 -12.44 -9.01
CA VAL A 93 -8.88 -11.99 -8.49
C VAL A 93 -8.77 -10.47 -8.35
N GLU A 94 -9.25 -9.75 -9.36
CA GLU A 94 -9.47 -8.32 -9.23
C GLU A 94 -10.60 -8.18 -8.19
N GLU A 95 -10.28 -7.73 -6.97
CA GLU A 95 -11.29 -7.25 -6.04
C GLU A 95 -12.12 -6.25 -6.83
N ASP A 96 -13.38 -6.59 -7.09
CA ASP A 96 -14.33 -5.86 -7.93
C ASP A 96 -14.22 -4.38 -7.55
N SER A 97 -13.42 -3.64 -8.32
CA SER A 97 -13.30 -2.20 -8.17
C SER A 97 -14.56 -1.67 -8.81
N ASP A 98 -15.66 -1.72 -8.06
CA ASP A 98 -16.81 -0.83 -8.18
C ASP A 98 -16.42 0.66 -7.96
N GLU A 99 -15.14 1.01 -8.13
CA GLU A 99 -14.70 2.37 -8.42
C GLU A 99 -14.50 2.45 -9.93
N ASP A 100 -15.62 2.77 -10.61
CA ASP A 100 -15.74 3.24 -11.99
C ASP A 100 -14.70 4.34 -12.26
N VAL A 101 -13.46 3.93 -12.57
CA VAL A 101 -12.48 4.79 -13.23
C VAL A 101 -12.98 4.93 -14.65
N GLY A 102 -13.78 5.98 -14.83
CA GLY A 102 -14.52 6.31 -16.02
C GLY A 102 -13.80 5.95 -17.31
N ASP A 103 -14.52 5.18 -18.13
CA ASP A 103 -14.29 5.05 -19.56
C ASP A 103 -13.96 6.43 -20.12
N SER A 104 -12.72 6.59 -20.60
CA SER A 104 -12.23 7.84 -21.15
C SER A 104 -12.88 8.08 -22.51
N GLU A 105 -14.16 8.45 -22.52
CA GLU A 105 -14.84 8.95 -23.70
C GLU A 105 -14.42 10.41 -23.94
N THR A 106 -13.59 10.60 -24.94
CA THR A 106 -13.11 11.91 -25.40
C THR A 106 -14.29 12.74 -25.94
N GLY A 107 -14.59 13.91 -25.34
CA GLY A 107 -15.83 14.65 -25.68
C GLY A 107 -15.93 16.17 -25.41
N GLY A 108 -14.87 16.96 -25.59
CA GLY A 108 -14.99 18.41 -25.86
C GLY A 108 -15.19 19.39 -24.67
N PRO A 109 -14.91 20.70 -24.86
CA PRO A 109 -14.81 21.66 -23.77
C PRO A 109 -16.17 22.29 -23.42
N ASP A 110 -16.74 22.01 -22.25
CA ASP A 110 -17.87 22.79 -21.73
C ASP A 110 -17.38 23.97 -20.88
N LEU A 111 -17.06 25.05 -21.59
CA LEU A 111 -16.91 26.40 -21.09
C LEU A 111 -18.28 26.97 -20.69
N ARG A 112 -18.84 26.65 -19.51
CA ARG A 112 -19.97 27.42 -18.92
C ARG A 112 -19.97 27.51 -17.39
N LEU A 113 -18.85 27.96 -16.81
CA LEU A 113 -18.85 28.58 -15.48
C LEU A 113 -18.77 30.11 -15.59
N LYS A 114 -19.66 30.69 -16.41
CA LYS A 114 -19.80 32.14 -16.54
C LYS A 114 -21.25 32.50 -16.23
N ASP A 115 -21.38 33.52 -15.38
CA ASP A 115 -22.60 34.25 -15.06
C ASP A 115 -23.51 33.59 -14.01
N ARG A 116 -23.28 33.89 -12.72
CA ARG A 116 -24.17 34.85 -12.04
C ARG A 116 -23.87 35.34 -10.61
N TYR A 117 -22.62 35.37 -10.13
CA TYR A 117 -22.34 36.13 -8.90
C TYR A 117 -21.07 36.99 -9.04
N SER A 118 -21.24 38.10 -9.75
CA SER A 118 -20.39 39.30 -9.58
C SER A 118 -21.21 40.34 -8.83
N ALA A 119 -20.80 40.62 -7.59
CA ALA A 119 -20.84 41.91 -6.92
C ALA A 119 -19.81 41.78 -5.78
N SER A 120 -18.58 42.27 -5.96
CA SER A 120 -18.09 43.55 -5.38
C SER A 120 -18.17 43.51 -3.85
N ASP A 121 -17.12 43.72 -3.07
CA ASP A 121 -15.96 44.60 -3.23
C ASP A 121 -14.99 44.32 -2.06
N GLU A 122 -13.69 44.55 -2.27
CA GLU A 122 -12.66 44.92 -1.28
C GLU A 122 -11.96 43.83 -0.42
N ASP A 123 -10.70 43.55 -0.80
CA ASP A 123 -9.57 42.96 -0.03
C ASP A 123 -9.19 43.87 1.18
N PRO A 124 -8.50 43.43 2.27
CA PRO A 124 -7.15 42.86 2.13
C PRO A 124 -6.72 41.74 3.09
N GLU A 125 -5.93 40.86 2.50
CA GLU A 125 -4.80 40.10 3.04
C GLU A 125 -4.12 40.72 4.29
N VAL A 126 -4.00 39.95 5.38
CA VAL A 126 -3.06 40.25 6.49
C VAL A 126 -2.13 39.05 6.64
N VAL A 127 -0.92 39.23 6.13
CA VAL A 127 0.27 38.47 6.54
C VAL A 127 1.10 39.41 7.40
N ASP A 128 1.36 39.04 8.65
CA ASP A 128 2.70 39.18 9.24
C ASP A 128 2.82 38.33 10.51
N GLU A 129 3.98 37.70 10.67
CA GLU A 129 4.39 36.74 11.70
C GLU A 129 4.66 37.40 13.09
N PRO A 130 4.88 36.60 14.17
CA PRO A 130 5.05 37.05 15.57
C PRO A 130 6.54 37.38 15.86
N PRO A 131 7.06 37.51 17.12
CA PRO A 131 6.49 37.63 18.47
C PRO A 131 7.05 38.87 19.24
N GLU A 132 6.55 39.19 20.45
CA GLU A 132 7.41 39.73 21.54
C GLU A 132 6.68 39.71 22.90
N GLU A 133 7.31 39.06 23.88
CA GLU A 133 7.00 39.15 25.31
C GLU A 133 7.31 40.56 25.82
N LEU A 134 6.39 41.18 26.58
CA LEU A 134 6.75 42.14 27.61
C LEU A 134 5.82 41.96 28.82
N GLU A 135 6.44 41.48 29.90
CA GLU A 135 5.99 41.55 31.28
C GLU A 135 5.83 43.02 31.72
N ASP A 136 4.89 43.25 32.65
CA ASP A 136 4.90 44.18 33.79
C ASP A 136 3.44 44.56 34.11
N GLU A 137 2.85 43.99 35.16
CA GLU A 137 2.89 44.48 36.54
C GLU A 137 1.82 45.56 36.81
N THR A 138 1.20 45.40 37.98
CA THR A 138 0.47 46.41 38.77
C THR A 138 -1.05 46.56 38.56
N ASP A 139 -1.73 46.03 39.58
CA ASP A 139 -2.56 46.80 40.52
C ASP A 139 -3.97 47.26 40.11
N ARG A 140 -4.93 46.63 40.81
CA ARG A 140 -6.04 47.25 41.57
C ARG A 140 -7.49 47.24 41.03
N LEU A 141 -8.31 46.61 41.89
CA LEU A 141 -9.55 47.09 42.50
C LEU A 141 -10.88 46.89 41.75
N HIS A 142 -11.69 45.92 42.21
CA HIS A 142 -12.88 46.20 43.03
C HIS A 142 -13.38 44.93 43.75
#